data_AF-A0A524HTH8-F1
#
_entry.id   AF-A0A524HTH8-F1
#
_cell.length_a   1.000
_cell.length_b   1.000
_cell.length_c   1.000
_cell.angle_alpha   90.00
_cell.angle_beta   90.00
_cell.angle_gamma   90.00
#
_symmetry.space_group_name_H-M   'P 1'
#
loop_
_entity.id
_entity.type
_entity.pdbx_description
1 polymer ?
#
loop_
_entity_poly.entity_id
_entity_poly.type
_entity_poly.pdbx_seq_one_letter_code
_entity_poly.pdbx_strand_id
1 'polypeptide(L)'
;MRNTRGFTLVELMVVVVMMAIVGGATVRMLVNTQRISREQAERVGLQASLRTGAFLVPSELAEVGINATASDLQVMGANAIQYRAMRGSGVSCLVTPAEIRIWDVPNMPYYGLRNIDTNNNRDR
;
A
#
# COMPACT_ATOMS: atom_id res chain seq x y z
N MET A 1 -26.63 70.59 -7.64
CA MET A 1 -25.22 70.79 -7.23
C MET A 1 -24.79 69.58 -6.43
N ARG A 2 -23.83 68.79 -6.93
CA ARG A 2 -23.44 67.49 -6.37
C ARG A 2 -22.18 67.70 -5.54
N ASN A 3 -22.34 67.65 -4.22
CA ASN A 3 -21.27 67.93 -3.25
C ASN A 3 -20.31 66.73 -3.20
N THR A 4 -19.24 66.76 -3.99
CA THR A 4 -18.15 65.77 -3.89
C THR A 4 -17.31 66.11 -2.68
N ARG A 5 -17.61 65.48 -1.55
CA ARG A 5 -16.76 65.52 -0.35
C ARG A 5 -15.51 64.68 -0.63
N GLY A 6 -14.33 65.29 -0.53
CA GLY A 6 -13.04 64.61 -0.62
C GLY A 6 -12.79 63.73 0.60
N PHE A 7 -12.01 62.68 0.40
CA PHE A 7 -11.66 61.69 1.42
C PHE A 7 -10.70 62.30 2.44
N THR A 8 -10.92 62.05 3.73
CA THR A 8 -10.03 62.56 4.79
C THR A 8 -8.88 61.59 5.07
N LEU A 9 -7.73 62.10 5.50
CA LEU A 9 -6.55 61.27 5.81
C LEU A 9 -6.85 60.23 6.91
N VAL A 10 -7.71 60.60 7.87
CA VAL A 10 -8.15 59.71 8.95
C VAL A 10 -8.95 58.53 8.41
N GLU A 11 -9.84 58.77 7.44
CA GLU A 11 -10.65 57.73 6.81
C GLU A 11 -9.77 56.70 6.08
N LEU A 12 -8.68 57.16 5.45
CA LEU A 12 -7.70 56.28 4.79
C LEU A 12 -6.94 55.42 5.78
N MET A 13 -6.51 55.98 6.91
CA MET A 13 -5.86 55.18 7.95
C MET A 13 -6.77 54.10 8.51
N VAL A 14 -8.05 54.41 8.75
CA VAL A 14 -9.03 53.44 9.25
C VAL A 14 -9.22 52.29 8.24
N VAL A 15 -9.35 52.61 6.95
CA VAL A 15 -9.48 51.60 5.88
C VAL A 15 -8.25 50.70 5.81
N VAL A 16 -7.05 51.27 5.87
CA VAL A 16 -5.80 50.49 5.84
C VAL A 16 -5.69 49.55 7.05
N VAL A 17 -6.04 50.03 8.25
CA VAL A 17 -6.04 49.20 9.46
C VAL A 17 -7.07 48.08 9.37
N MET A 18 -8.30 48.37 8.95
CA MET A 18 -9.31 47.32 8.75
C MET A 18 -8.87 46.30 7.71
N MET A 19 -8.30 46.75 6.59
CA MET A 19 -7.79 45.85 5.55
C MET A 19 -6.66 44.95 6.06
N ALA A 20 -5.76 45.48 6.90
CA ALA A 20 -4.70 44.69 7.52
C ALA A 20 -5.24 43.64 8.51
N ILE A 21 -6.26 43.97 9.30
CA ILE A 21 -6.90 43.04 10.24
C ILE A 21 -7.58 41.89 9.47
N VAL A 22 -8.39 42.23 8.47
CA VAL A 22 -9.11 41.23 7.66
C VAL A 22 -8.12 40.37 6.89
N GLY A 23 -7.15 40.97 6.21
CA GLY A 23 -6.12 40.23 5.45
C GLY A 23 -5.30 39.30 6.34
N GLY A 24 -4.91 39.75 7.54
CA GLY A 24 -4.21 38.93 8.53
C GLY A 24 -5.05 37.72 8.98
N ALA A 25 -6.35 37.91 9.21
CA ALA A 25 -7.26 36.83 9.56
C ALA A 25 -7.42 35.79 8.43
N THR A 26 -7.53 36.23 7.17
CA THR A 26 -7.64 35.33 6.01
C THR A 26 -6.38 34.49 5.81
N VAL A 27 -5.20 35.10 5.95
CA VAL A 27 -3.92 34.37 5.88
C VAL A 27 -3.82 33.33 6.98
N ARG A 28 -4.20 33.69 8.22
CA ARG A 28 -4.20 32.75 9.36
C ARG A 28 -5.12 31.56 9.12
N MET A 29 -6.32 31.82 8.61
CA MET A 29 -7.28 30.78 8.25
C MET A 29 -6.73 29.86 7.17
N LEU A 30 -6.14 30.41 6.11
CA LEU A 30 -5.55 29.63 5.01
C LEU A 30 -4.39 28.74 5.50
N VAL A 31 -3.49 29.27 6.32
CA VAL A 31 -2.37 28.50 6.90
C VAL A 31 -2.88 27.40 7.82
N ASN A 32 -3.92 27.66 8.62
CA ASN A 32 -4.54 26.64 9.45
C ASN A 32 -5.16 25.52 8.62
N THR A 33 -5.89 25.84 7.55
CA THR A 33 -6.43 24.83 6.62
C THR A 33 -5.31 24.00 6.00
N GLN A 34 -4.23 24.62 5.54
CA GLN A 34 -3.09 23.91 4.96
C GLN A 34 -2.41 22.95 5.96
N ARG A 35 -2.28 23.34 7.23
CA ARG A 35 -1.71 22.47 8.28
C ARG A 35 -2.61 21.26 8.56
N ILE A 36 -3.91 21.50 8.75
CA ILE A 36 -4.88 20.43 9.03
C ILE A 36 -4.95 19.44 7.85
N SER A 37 -4.95 19.93 6.62
CA SER A 37 -4.98 19.06 5.43
C SER A 37 -3.74 18.15 5.32
N ARG A 38 -2.56 18.64 5.73
CA ARG A 38 -1.33 17.83 5.71
C ARG A 38 -1.35 16.71 6.74
N GLU A 39 -1.75 17.00 7.97
CA GLU A 39 -1.86 15.98 9.02
C GLU A 39 -2.89 14.90 8.69
N GLN A 40 -4.00 15.29 8.07
CA GLN A 40 -5.02 14.34 7.60
C GLN A 40 -4.51 13.48 6.44
N ALA A 41 -3.81 14.06 5.48
CA ALA A 41 -3.24 13.32 4.35
C ALA A 41 -2.23 12.25 4.81
N GLU A 42 -1.38 12.56 5.79
CA GLU A 42 -0.42 11.62 6.37
C GLU A 42 -1.12 10.42 7.03
N ARG A 43 -2.16 10.67 7.83
CA ARG A 43 -2.94 9.61 8.49
C ARG A 43 -3.67 8.72 7.48
N VAL A 44 -4.27 9.32 6.45
CA VAL A 44 -4.94 8.58 5.37
C VAL A 44 -3.92 7.73 4.61
N GLY A 45 -2.72 8.25 4.34
CA GLY A 45 -1.64 7.50 3.71
C GLY A 45 -1.24 6.25 4.51
N LEU A 46 -1.04 6.39 5.82
CA LEU A 46 -0.72 5.26 6.70
C LEU A 46 -1.83 4.20 6.71
N GLN A 47 -3.11 4.63 6.80
CA GLN A 47 -4.25 3.71 6.77
C GLN A 47 -4.36 2.98 5.42
N ALA A 48 -4.08 3.67 4.32
CA ALA A 48 -4.06 3.06 2.99
C ALA A 48 -2.97 1.98 2.89
N SER A 49 -1.76 2.26 3.35
CA SER A 49 -0.66 1.28 3.37
C SER A 49 -1.00 0.05 4.22
N LEU A 50 -1.60 0.24 5.40
CA LEU A 50 -2.02 -0.87 6.25
C LEU A 50 -3.12 -1.71 5.59
N ARG A 51 -4.10 -1.07 4.94
CA ARG A 51 -5.16 -1.76 4.21
C ARG A 51 -4.59 -2.60 3.07
N THR A 52 -3.66 -2.04 2.29
CA THR A 52 -2.99 -2.78 1.21
C THR A 52 -2.20 -3.97 1.75
N GLY A 53 -1.43 -3.77 2.83
CA GLY A 53 -0.72 -4.86 3.50
C GLY A 53 -1.66 -5.95 4.01
N ALA A 54 -2.78 -5.57 4.62
CA ALA A 54 -3.78 -6.50 5.16
C ALA A 54 -4.47 -7.35 4.07
N PHE A 55 -4.51 -6.89 2.82
CA PHE A 55 -5.03 -7.69 1.70
C PHE A 55 -3.96 -8.54 1.03
N LEU A 56 -2.75 -8.02 0.85
CA LEU A 56 -1.68 -8.70 0.14
C LEU A 56 -1.03 -9.82 0.97
N VAL A 57 -0.80 -9.58 2.26
CA VAL A 57 -0.09 -10.53 3.13
C VAL A 57 -0.85 -11.86 3.24
N PRO A 58 -2.17 -11.91 3.49
CA PRO A 58 -2.89 -13.18 3.54
C PRO A 58 -2.88 -13.94 2.21
N SER A 59 -2.94 -13.26 1.06
CA SER A 59 -2.90 -13.94 -0.24
C SER A 59 -1.53 -14.55 -0.54
N GLU A 60 -0.45 -13.90 -0.11
CA GLU A 60 0.91 -14.41 -0.29
C GLU A 60 1.23 -15.58 0.65
N LEU A 61 0.69 -15.56 1.87
CA LEU A 61 0.88 -16.63 2.85
C LEU A 61 -0.17 -17.75 2.77
N ALA A 62 -1.18 -17.64 1.91
CA ALA A 62 -2.24 -18.66 1.79
C ALA A 62 -1.68 -20.05 1.43
N GLU A 63 -0.59 -20.08 0.66
CA GLU A 63 0.06 -21.30 0.19
C GLU A 63 1.11 -21.84 1.17
N VAL A 64 1.41 -21.12 2.26
CA VAL A 64 2.39 -21.55 3.26
C VAL A 64 1.79 -22.68 4.08
N GLY A 65 2.34 -23.89 3.95
CA GLY A 65 1.83 -25.07 4.63
C GLY A 65 2.06 -25.07 6.15
N ILE A 66 1.08 -25.56 6.90
CA ILE A 66 1.19 -25.82 8.35
C ILE A 66 1.85 -27.18 8.57
N ASN A 67 3.08 -27.37 8.08
CA ASN A 67 3.82 -28.61 8.29
C ASN A 67 4.97 -28.40 9.28
N ALA A 68 4.95 -29.15 10.38
CA ALA A 68 5.95 -29.06 11.44
C ALA A 68 7.30 -29.70 11.06
N THR A 69 7.31 -30.64 10.11
CA THR A 69 8.51 -31.40 9.73
C THR A 69 9.32 -30.73 8.63
N ALA A 70 8.68 -29.92 7.79
CA ALA A 70 9.30 -29.13 6.73
C ALA A 70 8.51 -27.83 6.56
N SER A 71 8.92 -26.78 7.28
CA SER A 71 8.23 -25.48 7.23
C SER A 71 8.65 -24.69 6.00
N ASP A 72 7.66 -24.14 5.28
CA ASP A 72 7.90 -23.18 4.21
C ASP A 72 8.36 -21.81 4.74
N LEU A 73 8.16 -21.53 6.03
CA LEU A 73 8.60 -20.32 6.70
C LEU A 73 10.02 -20.51 7.27
N GLN A 74 11.00 -19.87 6.63
CA GLN A 74 12.42 -20.05 6.98
C GLN A 74 12.90 -19.08 8.06
N VAL A 75 12.51 -17.81 7.97
CA VAL A 75 12.94 -16.76 8.91
C VAL A 75 11.80 -15.78 9.16
N MET A 76 11.57 -15.43 10.42
CA MET A 76 10.69 -14.34 10.82
C MET A 76 11.46 -13.28 11.60
N GLY A 77 11.57 -12.08 11.05
CA GLY A 77 12.05 -10.88 11.72
C GLY A 77 10.91 -9.95 12.11
N ALA A 78 11.23 -8.85 12.81
CA ALA A 78 10.23 -7.89 13.26
C ALA A 78 9.50 -7.16 12.11
N ASN A 79 10.13 -7.05 10.93
CA ASN A 79 9.62 -6.30 9.78
C ASN A 79 9.75 -7.04 8.43
N ALA A 80 10.20 -8.30 8.44
CA ALA A 80 10.39 -9.10 7.25
C ALA A 80 10.24 -10.59 7.56
N ILE A 81 9.73 -11.34 6.58
CA ILE A 81 9.67 -12.81 6.63
C ILE A 81 10.34 -13.37 5.38
N GLN A 82 10.98 -14.53 5.51
CA GLN A 82 11.50 -15.30 4.38
C GLN A 82 10.75 -16.62 4.34
N TYR A 83 10.13 -16.91 3.21
CA TYR A 83 9.36 -18.13 3.01
C TYR A 83 9.59 -18.70 1.60
N ARG A 84 9.26 -19.97 1.41
CA ARG A 84 9.23 -20.62 0.10
C ARG A 84 7.94 -20.22 -0.60
N ALA A 85 8.05 -19.28 -1.55
CA ALA A 85 6.91 -18.84 -2.35
C ALA A 85 6.48 -19.91 -3.38
N MET A 86 5.20 -19.91 -3.73
CA MET A 86 4.64 -20.79 -4.77
C MET A 86 5.33 -20.53 -6.12
N ARG A 87 5.93 -21.56 -6.72
CA ARG A 87 6.64 -21.46 -8.02
C ARG A 87 5.85 -22.02 -9.19
N GLY A 88 4.78 -22.76 -8.91
CA GLY A 88 3.88 -23.30 -9.90
C GLY A 88 2.74 -24.09 -9.27
N SER A 89 1.74 -24.39 -10.08
CA SER A 89 0.55 -25.16 -9.73
C SER A 89 0.21 -26.13 -10.87
N GLY A 90 -0.36 -27.27 -10.51
CA GLY A 90 -0.75 -28.30 -11.45
C GLY A 90 -1.63 -29.34 -10.78
N VAL A 91 -2.28 -30.18 -11.57
CA VAL A 91 -3.14 -31.26 -11.06
C VAL A 91 -2.34 -32.55 -11.03
N SER A 92 -2.24 -33.18 -9.86
CA SER A 92 -1.63 -34.50 -9.75
C SER A 92 -2.66 -35.60 -9.98
N CYS A 93 -2.32 -36.60 -10.79
CA CYS A 93 -3.15 -37.81 -10.92
C CYS A 93 -2.71 -38.96 -10.01
N LEU A 94 -1.49 -38.88 -9.48
CA LEU A 94 -0.96 -39.86 -8.54
C LEU A 94 0.00 -39.17 -7.57
N VAL A 95 -0.22 -39.39 -6.28
CA VAL A 95 0.67 -38.95 -5.21
C VAL A 95 1.01 -40.17 -4.37
N THR A 96 2.27 -40.58 -4.40
CA THR A 96 2.83 -41.62 -3.54
C THR A 96 4.04 -41.06 -2.79
N PRO A 97 4.51 -41.72 -1.71
CA PRO A 97 5.72 -41.27 -1.01
C PRO A 97 6.99 -41.23 -1.88
N ALA A 98 7.00 -41.92 -3.02
CA ALA A 98 8.17 -42.05 -3.90
C ALA A 98 8.02 -41.34 -5.25
N GLU A 99 6.79 -41.04 -5.69
CA GLU A 99 6.50 -40.44 -7.00
C GLU A 99 5.27 -39.53 -6.91
N ILE A 100 5.38 -38.37 -7.56
CA ILE A 100 4.26 -37.46 -7.85
C ILE A 100 4.14 -37.36 -9.37
N ARG A 101 2.97 -37.71 -9.92
CA ARG A 101 2.69 -37.60 -11.35
C ARG A 101 1.72 -36.45 -11.62
N ILE A 102 2.15 -35.53 -12.47
CA ILE A 102 1.42 -34.31 -12.80
C ILE A 102 0.79 -34.48 -14.19
N TRP A 103 -0.45 -34.03 -14.34
CA TRP A 103 -1.07 -33.88 -15.65
C TRP A 103 -0.48 -32.65 -16.32
N ASP A 104 0.17 -32.87 -17.45
CA ASP A 104 0.65 -31.82 -18.34
C ASP A 104 0.07 -32.07 -19.74
N VAL A 105 -1.21 -31.76 -19.88
CA VAL A 105 -2.01 -31.96 -21.09
C VAL A 105 -2.68 -30.63 -21.49
N PRO A 106 -3.07 -30.41 -22.74
CA PRO A 106 -3.55 -29.10 -23.22
C PRO A 106 -4.72 -28.49 -22.44
N ASN A 107 -5.57 -29.32 -21.83
CA ASN A 107 -6.74 -28.90 -21.04
C ASN A 107 -6.43 -28.71 -19.54
N MET A 108 -5.31 -29.24 -19.05
CA MET A 108 -4.86 -29.16 -17.66
C MET A 108 -3.32 -29.07 -17.64
N PRO A 109 -2.74 -27.96 -18.14
CA PRO A 109 -1.30 -27.81 -18.17
C PRO A 109 -0.76 -27.46 -16.79
N TYR A 110 0.51 -27.78 -16.56
CA TYR A 110 1.24 -27.25 -15.41
C TYR A 110 1.56 -25.77 -15.64
N TYR A 111 1.29 -24.92 -14.64
CA TYR A 111 1.59 -23.49 -14.67
C TYR A 111 2.71 -23.19 -13.70
N GLY A 112 3.87 -22.73 -14.17
CA GLY A 112 4.97 -22.39 -13.27
C GLY A 112 6.00 -21.45 -13.88
N LEU A 113 6.82 -20.86 -13.02
CA LEU A 113 7.92 -19.97 -13.39
C LEU A 113 9.03 -20.70 -14.16
N ARG A 114 9.10 -22.03 -14.00
CA ARG A 114 10.03 -22.93 -14.70
C ARG A 114 9.31 -24.25 -14.97
N ASN A 115 9.62 -24.88 -16.09
CA ASN A 115 9.16 -26.24 -16.38
C ASN A 115 9.70 -27.22 -15.34
N ILE A 116 8.96 -28.31 -15.13
CA ILE A 116 9.39 -29.42 -14.27
C ILE A 116 10.55 -30.12 -14.96
N ASP A 117 11.74 -30.05 -14.38
CA ASP A 117 12.90 -30.79 -14.86
C ASP A 117 12.86 -32.21 -14.28
N THR A 118 12.44 -33.18 -15.09
CA THR A 118 12.35 -34.59 -14.69
C THR A 118 13.73 -35.27 -14.60
N ASN A 119 14.82 -34.59 -14.99
CA ASN A 119 16.17 -35.15 -15.03
C ASN A 119 17.10 -34.62 -13.94
N ASN A 120 16.66 -33.72 -13.06
CA ASN A 120 17.54 -33.09 -12.09
C ASN A 120 17.41 -33.69 -10.69
N ASN A 121 18.22 -34.72 -10.44
CA ASN A 121 18.48 -35.34 -9.12
C ASN A 121 19.27 -34.39 -8.19
N ARG A 122 18.75 -33.19 -7.89
CA ARG A 122 19.45 -32.14 -7.12
C ARG A 122 18.82 -31.69 -5.82
N ASP A 123 17.78 -32.38 -5.35
CA ASP A 123 17.21 -32.13 -4.02
C ASP A 123 17.40 -33.37 -3.13
N ARG A 124 18.63 -33.52 -2.63
CA ARG A 124 18.92 -34.08 -1.29
C ARG A 124 19.36 -32.94 -0.40
#